data_AF-A0A6I2XG67-F1
#
_entry.id   AF-A0A6I2XG67-F1
#
_cell.length_a   1.000
_cell.length_b   1.000
_cell.length_c   1.000
_cell.angle_alpha   90.00
_cell.angle_beta   90.00
_cell.angle_gamma   90.00
#
_symmetry.space_group_name_H-M   'P 1'
#
loop_
_entity.id
_entity.type
_entity.pdbx_description
1 polymer ?
#
loop_
_entity_poly.entity_id
_entity_poly.type
_entity_poly.pdbx_seq_one_letter_code
_entity_poly.pdbx_strand_id
1 'polypeptide(L)'
;MPITTVRSFNAETITFSATYPLTIALVSKDYVEGESGLEYIGTPRQQMGDGGFVAQFTEATTGNIIATTSSAWKGLVTFRGPLNTECVGSTEPDTVCEHETLPEPDEWTSPTFNDSLWVAAREYSAAEVGPKEGYDTVTWAPAAKLIWSDDLKVDNTILWRITVSQP
;
A
#
# COMPACT_ATOMS: atom_id res chain seq x y z
N MET A 1 15.51 1.07 5.65
CA MET A 1 15.62 0.40 6.97
C MET A 1 14.98 -0.96 6.85
N PRO A 2 15.52 -2.04 7.46
CA PRO A 2 14.81 -3.31 7.49
C PRO A 2 13.55 -3.18 8.36
N ILE A 3 12.43 -3.76 7.90
CA ILE A 3 11.20 -3.91 8.68
C ILE A 3 11.46 -5.05 9.67
N THR A 4 11.62 -4.76 10.97
CA THR A 4 11.94 -5.77 11.99
C THR A 4 10.75 -6.21 12.84
N THR A 5 9.59 -5.59 12.61
CA THR A 5 8.36 -5.88 13.37
C THR A 5 7.35 -6.52 12.42
N VAL A 6 7.08 -7.80 12.65
CA VAL A 6 6.03 -8.54 11.95
C VAL A 6 4.72 -8.40 12.72
N ARG A 7 3.72 -7.74 12.13
CA ARG A 7 2.35 -7.65 12.64
C ARG A 7 1.40 -7.69 11.45
N SER A 8 0.32 -8.47 11.54
CA SER A 8 -0.53 -8.73 10.38
C SER A 8 -1.27 -7.49 9.87
N PHE A 9 -1.57 -6.49 10.71
CA PHE A 9 -2.09 -5.18 10.31
C PHE A 9 -1.82 -4.15 11.43
N ASN A 10 -1.11 -3.06 11.11
CA ASN A 10 -0.81 -1.97 12.05
C ASN A 10 -1.72 -0.76 11.83
N ALA A 11 -1.92 0.03 12.89
CA ALA A 11 -2.56 1.33 12.81
C ALA A 11 -1.67 2.39 13.45
N GLU A 12 -1.50 3.51 12.75
CA GLU A 12 -0.67 4.63 13.18
C GLU A 12 -1.43 5.94 12.93
N THR A 13 -1.13 6.96 13.72
CA THR A 13 -1.70 8.31 13.54
C THR A 13 -0.59 9.34 13.64
N ILE A 14 -0.54 10.22 12.64
CA ILE A 14 0.43 11.31 12.56
C ILE A 14 -0.31 12.63 12.36
N THR A 15 0.33 13.73 12.76
CA THR A 15 -0.18 15.10 12.54
C THR A 15 0.90 15.92 11.86
N PHE A 16 0.53 16.67 10.83
CA PHE A 16 1.41 17.52 10.05
C PHE A 16 0.70 18.81 9.62
N SER A 17 1.48 19.80 9.22
CA SER A 17 0.97 21.06 8.67
C SER A 17 1.08 21.05 7.14
N ALA A 18 0.05 21.53 6.46
CA ALA A 18 -0.03 21.59 5.01
C ALA A 18 -0.91 22.75 4.54
N THR A 19 -0.76 23.14 3.28
CA THR A 19 -1.59 24.15 2.61
C THR A 19 -2.21 23.59 1.34
N TYR A 20 -3.43 24.01 1.02
CA TYR A 20 -4.10 23.63 -0.22
C TYR A 20 -3.52 24.35 -1.46
N PRO A 21 -3.57 23.73 -2.65
CA PRO A 21 -3.87 22.31 -2.87
C PRO A 21 -2.77 21.42 -2.26
N LEU A 22 -3.19 20.38 -1.55
CA LEU A 22 -2.28 19.46 -0.85
C LEU A 22 -2.06 18.22 -1.71
N THR A 23 -0.80 17.87 -1.97
CA THR A 23 -0.45 16.55 -2.53
C THR A 23 -0.09 15.62 -1.38
N ILE A 24 -0.78 14.47 -1.30
CA ILE A 24 -0.45 13.41 -0.36
C ILE A 24 0.22 12.30 -1.18
N ALA A 25 1.45 11.98 -0.79
CA ALA A 25 2.26 10.93 -1.39
C ALA A 25 2.60 9.89 -0.32
N LEU A 26 2.32 8.61 -0.60
CA LEU A 26 2.54 7.51 0.33
C LEU A 26 3.19 6.33 -0.37
N VAL A 27 3.98 5.56 0.38
CA VAL A 27 4.48 4.25 -0.05
C VAL A 27 3.83 3.21 0.85
N SER A 28 3.08 2.28 0.26
CA SER A 28 2.68 1.06 0.95
C SER A 28 3.67 -0.04 0.58
N LYS A 29 4.13 -0.75 1.60
CA LYS A 29 5.03 -1.89 1.45
C LYS A 29 4.73 -2.89 2.54
N ASP A 30 4.44 -4.12 2.14
CA ASP A 30 4.38 -5.24 3.05
C ASP A 30 5.75 -5.91 3.19
N TYR A 31 5.92 -6.71 4.23
CA TYR A 31 7.15 -7.43 4.44
C TYR A 31 7.36 -8.46 3.33
N VAL A 32 8.60 -8.56 2.85
CA VAL A 32 9.10 -9.64 1.99
C VAL A 32 10.54 -9.90 2.41
N GLU A 33 10.93 -11.17 2.49
CA GLU A 33 12.27 -11.57 2.93
C GLU A 33 13.34 -11.37 1.85
N GLY A 34 12.91 -11.37 0.59
CA GLY A 34 13.75 -11.19 -0.57
C GLY A 34 12.94 -10.77 -1.79
N GLU A 35 13.52 -10.93 -2.97
CA GLU A 35 12.89 -10.55 -4.23
C GLU A 35 11.86 -11.57 -4.72
N SER A 36 11.77 -12.75 -4.09
CA SER A 36 10.72 -13.74 -4.37
C SER A 36 9.30 -13.24 -4.09
N GLY A 37 9.15 -12.13 -3.35
CA GLY A 37 7.84 -11.61 -2.92
C GLY A 37 7.22 -12.41 -1.78
N LEU A 38 8.00 -13.28 -1.13
CA LEU A 38 7.52 -14.15 -0.07
C LEU A 38 7.92 -13.68 1.32
N GLU A 39 7.06 -14.00 2.28
CA GLU A 39 7.30 -13.90 3.71
C GLU A 39 7.60 -15.28 4.31
N TYR A 40 8.40 -15.32 5.39
CA TYR A 40 8.67 -16.52 6.19
C TYR A 40 9.23 -17.70 5.40
N ILE A 41 10.21 -17.44 4.53
CA ILE A 41 10.80 -18.41 3.62
C ILE A 41 11.35 -19.61 4.41
N GLY A 42 11.04 -20.81 3.94
CA GLY A 42 11.47 -22.08 4.56
C GLY A 42 10.66 -22.48 5.80
N THR A 43 9.60 -21.75 6.16
CA THR A 43 8.71 -22.09 7.28
C THR A 43 7.36 -22.62 6.80
N PRO A 44 6.55 -23.28 7.67
CA PRO A 44 5.17 -23.63 7.36
C PRO A 44 4.23 -22.45 7.11
N ARG A 45 4.70 -21.20 7.28
CA ARG A 45 3.93 -19.96 7.05
C ARG A 45 4.32 -19.25 5.75
N GLN A 46 5.18 -19.86 4.92
CA GLN A 46 5.60 -19.28 3.65
C GLN A 46 4.38 -18.86 2.80
N GLN A 47 4.29 -17.57 2.49
CA GLN A 47 3.15 -16.96 1.82
C GLN A 47 3.59 -15.73 1.03
N MET A 48 2.71 -15.27 0.13
CA MET A 48 2.90 -14.01 -0.60
C MET A 48 2.54 -12.84 0.31
N GLY A 49 3.28 -11.73 0.22
CA GLY A 49 2.96 -10.48 0.91
C GLY A 49 2.52 -9.40 -0.09
N ASP A 50 1.60 -8.52 0.32
CA ASP A 50 0.94 -7.55 -0.56
C ASP A 50 0.74 -6.18 0.12
N GLY A 51 0.95 -5.09 -0.63
CA GLY A 51 1.15 -3.78 -0.04
C GLY A 51 0.04 -2.79 -0.32
N GLY A 52 -1.07 -2.89 0.40
CA GLY A 52 -2.13 -1.88 0.38
C GLY A 52 -2.41 -1.29 1.75
N PHE A 53 -3.38 -0.38 1.79
CA PHE A 53 -3.70 0.36 3.02
C PHE A 53 -5.10 0.97 2.99
N VAL A 54 -5.53 1.46 4.15
CA VAL A 54 -6.69 2.35 4.31
C VAL A 54 -6.24 3.56 5.12
N ALA A 55 -6.68 4.75 4.73
CA ALA A 55 -6.40 5.98 5.47
C ALA A 55 -7.55 6.97 5.39
N GLN A 56 -7.67 7.78 6.44
CA GLN A 56 -8.51 8.98 6.47
C GLN A 56 -7.69 10.16 6.97
N PHE A 57 -7.87 11.31 6.34
CA PHE A 57 -7.17 12.54 6.66
C PHE A 57 -8.19 13.53 7.19
N THR A 58 -7.95 14.03 8.39
CA THR A 58 -8.84 14.98 9.06
C THR A 58 -8.09 16.27 9.37
N GLU A 59 -8.74 17.41 9.14
CA GLU A 59 -8.22 18.69 9.62
C GLU A 59 -8.25 18.70 11.15
N ALA A 60 -7.07 18.82 11.78
CA ALA A 60 -6.93 18.66 13.23
C ALA A 60 -7.76 19.67 14.05
N THR A 61 -8.03 20.85 13.51
CA THR A 61 -8.79 21.91 14.20
C THR A 61 -10.30 21.66 14.17
N THR A 62 -10.84 21.23 13.03
CA THR A 62 -12.30 21.10 12.83
C THR A 62 -12.79 19.66 12.96
N GLY A 63 -11.90 18.67 12.83
CA GLY A 63 -12.24 17.26 12.73
C GLY A 63 -12.84 16.87 11.38
N ASN A 64 -12.94 17.80 10.43
CA ASN A 64 -13.50 17.52 9.10
C ASN A 64 -12.59 16.57 8.34
N ILE A 65 -13.18 15.56 7.70
CA ILE A 65 -12.47 14.69 6.78
C ILE A 65 -12.18 15.46 5.51
N ILE A 66 -10.90 15.58 5.16
CA ILE A 66 -10.42 16.30 3.96
C ILE A 66 -10.07 15.34 2.82
N ALA A 67 -9.73 14.09 3.14
CA ALA A 67 -9.48 13.03 2.16
C ALA A 67 -9.63 11.66 2.80
N THR A 68 -9.93 10.66 1.97
CA THR A 68 -9.92 9.24 2.36
C THR A 68 -9.31 8.42 1.22
N THR A 69 -8.81 7.23 1.54
CA THR A 69 -8.43 6.26 0.51
C THR A 69 -9.66 5.81 -0.26
N SER A 70 -9.57 5.88 -1.59
CA SER A 70 -10.63 5.55 -2.55
C SER A 70 -10.00 5.39 -3.94
N SER A 71 -10.80 5.02 -4.92
CA SER A 71 -10.43 4.96 -6.34
C SER A 71 -9.98 6.29 -6.96
N ALA A 72 -10.07 7.41 -6.22
CA ALA A 72 -9.50 8.70 -6.63
C ALA A 72 -7.96 8.76 -6.51
N TRP A 73 -7.35 7.85 -5.74
CA TRP A 73 -5.90 7.75 -5.63
C TRP A 73 -5.30 7.14 -6.89
N LYS A 74 -4.06 7.52 -7.21
CA LYS A 74 -3.28 6.91 -8.28
C LYS A 74 -2.11 6.13 -7.71
N GLY A 75 -1.85 4.95 -8.29
CA GLY A 75 -0.83 4.01 -7.87
C GLY A 75 0.19 3.72 -8.97
N LEU A 76 1.46 3.54 -8.57
CA LEU A 76 2.51 2.91 -9.37
C LEU A 76 3.11 1.75 -8.56
N VAL A 77 2.99 0.54 -9.10
CA VAL A 77 3.62 -0.65 -8.51
C VAL A 77 5.11 -0.63 -8.84
N THR A 78 5.96 -0.55 -7.83
CA THR A 78 7.42 -0.57 -7.98
C THR A 78 8.04 -1.91 -7.62
N PHE A 79 7.29 -2.79 -6.95
CA PHE A 79 7.68 -4.17 -6.74
C PHE A 79 6.47 -5.08 -6.76
N ARG A 80 6.53 -6.13 -7.58
CA ARG A 80 5.52 -7.17 -7.64
C ARG A 80 6.14 -8.55 -7.77
N GLY A 81 5.61 -9.49 -7.02
CA GLY A 81 6.06 -10.86 -6.99
C GLY A 81 5.35 -11.68 -5.91
N PRO A 82 5.32 -13.01 -6.03
CA PRO A 82 5.79 -13.78 -7.18
C PRO A 82 4.82 -13.69 -8.38
N LEU A 83 5.36 -13.56 -9.60
CA LEU A 83 4.58 -13.55 -10.84
C LEU A 83 4.11 -14.97 -11.26
N ASN A 84 4.82 -15.99 -10.80
CA ASN A 84 4.54 -17.40 -11.01
C ASN A 84 4.15 -18.05 -9.67
N THR A 85 2.91 -17.81 -9.24
CA THR A 85 2.42 -18.11 -7.86
C THR A 85 2.58 -19.57 -7.40
N GLU A 86 2.78 -20.53 -8.30
CA GLU A 86 3.11 -21.91 -7.95
C GLU A 86 4.48 -22.06 -7.26
N CYS A 87 5.39 -21.09 -7.43
CA CYS A 87 6.71 -21.06 -6.81
C CYS A 87 6.64 -20.94 -5.28
N VAL A 88 5.50 -20.51 -4.72
CA VAL A 88 5.28 -20.34 -3.26
C VAL A 88 5.49 -21.65 -2.50
N GLY A 89 5.33 -22.81 -3.14
CA GLY A 89 5.59 -24.11 -2.51
C GLY A 89 7.05 -24.56 -2.53
N SER A 90 7.95 -23.80 -3.15
CA SER A 90 9.35 -24.16 -3.32
C SER A 90 10.13 -24.08 -2.02
N THR A 91 11.14 -24.95 -1.89
CA THR A 91 12.15 -24.86 -0.83
C THR A 91 13.25 -23.84 -1.16
N GLU A 92 13.32 -23.37 -2.40
CA GLU A 92 14.31 -22.40 -2.91
C GLU A 92 13.61 -21.23 -3.65
N PRO A 93 12.63 -20.55 -3.05
CA PRO A 93 11.79 -19.58 -3.74
C PRO A 93 12.56 -18.40 -4.33
N ASP A 94 13.64 -17.96 -3.70
CA ASP A 94 14.48 -16.85 -4.21
C ASP A 94 15.15 -17.15 -5.55
N THR A 95 15.22 -18.42 -5.97
CA THR A 95 15.78 -18.80 -7.27
C THR A 95 14.69 -19.03 -8.33
N VAL A 96 13.47 -19.39 -7.91
CA VAL A 96 12.42 -19.87 -8.83
C VAL A 96 11.20 -18.95 -8.93
N CYS A 97 11.00 -18.06 -7.96
CA CYS A 97 9.95 -17.07 -8.00
C CYS A 97 10.39 -15.89 -8.87
N GLU A 98 9.56 -15.58 -9.86
CA GLU A 98 9.70 -14.44 -10.74
C GLU A 98 9.13 -13.19 -10.09
N HIS A 99 9.78 -12.05 -10.30
CA HIS A 99 9.32 -10.76 -9.80
C HIS A 99 9.62 -9.67 -10.83
N GLU A 100 8.97 -8.53 -10.65
CA GLU A 100 9.22 -7.32 -11.42
C GLU A 100 9.46 -6.16 -10.45
N THR A 101 10.54 -5.42 -10.70
CA THR A 101 10.93 -4.25 -9.91
C THR A 101 11.08 -3.06 -10.84
N LEU A 102 10.45 -1.94 -10.49
CA LEU A 102 10.63 -0.66 -11.16
C LEU A 102 11.29 0.32 -10.18
N PRO A 103 12.23 1.17 -10.65
CA PRO A 103 12.77 2.23 -9.81
C PRO A 103 11.68 3.25 -9.46
N GLU A 104 11.76 3.84 -8.26
CA GLU A 104 10.91 4.98 -7.93
C GLU A 104 11.25 6.16 -8.86
N PRO A 105 10.26 6.83 -9.47
CA PRO A 105 10.54 7.98 -10.33
C PRO A 105 11.14 9.13 -9.51
N ASP A 106 12.10 9.85 -10.09
CA ASP A 106 12.66 11.05 -9.43
C ASP A 106 11.56 12.08 -9.14
N GLU A 107 11.65 12.69 -7.95
CA GLU A 107 10.72 13.74 -7.49
C GLU A 107 9.23 13.33 -7.51
N TRP A 108 8.93 12.02 -7.48
CA TRP A 108 7.56 11.53 -7.56
C TRP A 108 6.65 12.02 -6.43
N THR A 109 7.18 12.56 -5.32
CA THR A 109 6.40 13.14 -4.22
C THR A 109 6.09 14.63 -4.42
N SER A 110 6.68 15.28 -5.44
CA SER A 110 6.48 16.70 -5.73
C SER A 110 5.01 17.00 -6.10
N PRO A 111 4.43 18.13 -5.65
CA PRO A 111 3.10 18.55 -6.09
C PRO A 111 2.97 18.77 -7.60
N THR A 112 4.08 18.99 -8.31
CA THR A 112 4.09 19.23 -9.77
C THR A 112 4.42 17.98 -10.60
N PHE A 113 4.63 16.82 -9.95
CA PHE A 113 4.93 15.58 -10.65
C PHE A 113 3.73 15.13 -11.50
N ASN A 114 4.01 14.65 -12.72
CA ASN A 114 2.99 14.17 -13.65
C ASN A 114 2.72 12.68 -13.46
N ASP A 115 1.67 12.35 -12.72
CA ASP A 115 1.18 10.99 -12.48
C ASP A 115 0.08 10.55 -13.47
N SER A 116 -0.02 11.18 -14.65
CA SER A 116 -1.07 10.84 -15.64
C SER A 116 -1.03 9.41 -16.14
N LEU A 117 0.13 8.74 -16.06
CA LEU A 117 0.31 7.35 -16.46
C LEU A 117 0.09 6.35 -15.31
N TRP A 118 -0.11 6.82 -14.08
CA TRP A 118 -0.36 5.95 -12.94
C TRP A 118 -1.81 5.47 -12.96
N VAL A 119 -2.03 4.22 -12.57
CA VAL A 119 -3.36 3.60 -12.58
C VAL A 119 -4.18 4.10 -11.41
N ALA A 120 -5.50 4.16 -11.58
CA ALA A 120 -6.39 4.45 -10.45
C ALA A 120 -6.33 3.30 -9.43
N ALA A 121 -6.44 3.63 -8.15
CA ALA A 121 -6.53 2.64 -7.09
C ALA A 121 -7.77 1.77 -7.24
N ARG A 122 -7.65 0.50 -6.90
CA ARG A 122 -8.78 -0.41 -6.78
C ARG A 122 -9.21 -0.51 -5.33
N GLU A 123 -10.52 -0.43 -5.11
CA GLU A 123 -11.12 -0.59 -3.80
C GLU A 123 -11.43 -2.07 -3.55
N TYR A 124 -11.01 -2.56 -2.39
CA TYR A 124 -11.29 -3.91 -1.92
C TYR A 124 -12.14 -3.87 -0.65
N SER A 125 -12.97 -4.90 -0.46
CA SER A 125 -13.73 -5.07 0.77
C SER A 125 -12.86 -5.64 1.90
N ALA A 126 -13.27 -5.39 3.14
CA ALA A 126 -12.63 -6.03 4.30
C ALA A 126 -12.74 -7.56 4.25
N ALA A 127 -13.71 -8.13 3.55
CA ALA A 127 -13.83 -9.58 3.37
C ALA A 127 -12.78 -10.14 2.39
N GLU A 128 -12.42 -9.37 1.35
CA GLU A 128 -11.38 -9.75 0.39
C GLU A 128 -9.99 -9.63 1.01
N VAL A 129 -9.75 -8.56 1.77
CA VAL A 129 -8.45 -8.28 2.41
C VAL A 129 -8.26 -9.11 3.69
N GLY A 130 -9.32 -9.31 4.47
CA GLY A 130 -9.25 -9.93 5.79
C GLY A 130 -8.36 -9.16 6.80
N PRO A 131 -8.48 -7.82 6.93
CA PRO A 131 -7.66 -7.06 7.84
C PRO A 131 -8.00 -7.41 9.29
N LYS A 132 -7.03 -7.23 10.18
CA LYS A 132 -7.14 -7.59 11.61
C LYS A 132 -6.51 -6.52 12.50
N GLU A 133 -6.63 -6.69 13.80
CA GLU A 133 -5.85 -5.94 14.81
C GLU A 133 -5.96 -4.43 14.65
N GLY A 134 -4.91 -3.76 14.13
CA GLY A 134 -4.85 -2.31 13.99
C GLY A 134 -6.03 -1.74 13.21
N TYR A 135 -6.52 -2.45 12.19
CA TYR A 135 -7.69 -2.01 11.41
C TYR A 135 -8.93 -1.78 12.29
N ASP A 136 -9.17 -2.65 13.27
CA ASP A 136 -10.35 -2.61 14.15
C ASP A 136 -10.24 -1.52 15.23
N THR A 137 -9.05 -0.91 15.40
CA THR A 137 -8.84 0.17 16.38
C THR A 137 -9.29 1.54 15.87
N VAL A 138 -9.56 1.67 14.57
CA VAL A 138 -9.95 2.92 13.92
C VAL A 138 -11.42 2.88 13.53
N THR A 139 -12.18 3.92 13.90
CA THR A 139 -13.54 4.11 13.38
C THR A 139 -13.45 4.78 12.01
N TRP A 140 -13.43 3.96 10.96
CA TRP A 140 -13.30 4.44 9.59
C TRP A 140 -14.52 5.21 9.11
N ALA A 141 -14.28 6.32 8.43
CA ALA A 141 -15.31 6.99 7.65
C ALA A 141 -15.89 6.02 6.60
N PRO A 142 -17.20 6.03 6.32
CA PRO A 142 -17.79 5.15 5.30
C PRO A 142 -17.16 5.29 3.89
N ALA A 143 -16.59 6.46 3.62
CA ALA A 143 -15.88 6.77 2.39
C ALA A 143 -14.45 6.20 2.33
N ALA A 144 -13.83 5.88 3.47
CA ALA A 144 -12.50 5.28 3.50
C ALA A 144 -12.57 3.81 3.06
N LYS A 145 -11.78 3.48 2.04
CA LYS A 145 -11.71 2.16 1.43
C LYS A 145 -10.31 1.58 1.58
N LEU A 146 -10.24 0.27 1.70
CA LEU A 146 -9.01 -0.47 1.53
C LEU A 146 -8.61 -0.39 0.05
N ILE A 147 -7.41 0.10 -0.23
CA ILE A 147 -6.93 0.28 -1.60
C ILE A 147 -5.63 -0.48 -1.86
N TRP A 148 -5.61 -1.12 -3.03
CA TRP A 148 -4.46 -1.72 -3.71
C TRP A 148 -4.44 -1.21 -5.15
N SER A 149 -3.40 -1.54 -5.91
CA SER A 149 -3.43 -1.41 -7.36
C SER A 149 -4.30 -2.53 -7.96
N ASP A 150 -3.87 -3.20 -9.02
CA ASP A 150 -4.72 -4.15 -9.72
C ASP A 150 -4.82 -5.51 -9.01
N ASP A 151 -3.73 -5.98 -8.37
CA ASP A 151 -3.66 -7.30 -7.75
C ASP A 151 -3.46 -7.22 -6.23
N LEU A 152 -4.35 -7.89 -5.49
CA LEU A 152 -4.33 -7.92 -4.03
C LEU A 152 -3.23 -8.83 -3.44
N LYS A 153 -2.53 -9.63 -4.26
CA LYS A 153 -1.61 -10.67 -3.75
C LYS A 153 -0.17 -10.45 -4.14
N VAL A 154 0.07 -9.94 -5.35
CA VAL A 154 1.44 -9.82 -5.88
C VAL A 154 1.94 -8.39 -5.93
N ASP A 155 1.06 -7.39 -5.92
CA ASP A 155 1.48 -5.98 -5.90
C ASP A 155 1.88 -5.58 -4.47
N ASN A 156 3.18 -5.55 -4.20
CA ASN A 156 3.70 -5.49 -2.84
C ASN A 156 4.27 -4.11 -2.45
N THR A 157 4.96 -3.42 -3.35
CA THR A 157 5.40 -2.04 -3.09
C THR A 157 4.72 -1.11 -4.08
N ILE A 158 3.94 -0.16 -3.56
CA ILE A 158 3.12 0.73 -4.37
C ILE A 158 3.32 2.18 -3.91
N LEU A 159 3.62 3.04 -4.87
CA LEU A 159 3.66 4.49 -4.68
C LEU A 159 2.26 5.05 -4.94
N TRP A 160 1.76 5.88 -4.04
CA TRP A 160 0.42 6.41 -4.06
C TRP A 160 0.41 7.94 -4.09
N ARG A 161 -0.47 8.53 -4.90
CA ARG A 161 -0.67 9.98 -4.96
C ARG A 161 -2.15 10.36 -5.01
N ILE A 162 -2.47 11.46 -4.34
CA ILE A 162 -3.72 12.21 -4.52
C ILE A 162 -3.47 13.71 -4.32
N THR A 163 -4.17 14.54 -5.09
CA THR A 163 -4.23 15.99 -4.85
C THR A 163 -5.57 16.36 -4.26
N VAL A 164 -5.55 16.97 -3.08
CA VAL A 164 -6.72 17.43 -2.33
C VAL A 164 -6.86 18.93 -2.54
N SER A 165 -8.00 19.35 -3.06
CA SER A 165 -8.35 20.78 -3.17
C SER A 165 -8.95 21.28 -1.86
N GLN A 166 -9.01 22.60 -1.69
CA GLN A 166 -9.70 23.18 -0.54
C GLN A 166 -11.17 22.72 -0.51
N PRO A 167 -11.71 22.33 0.67
CA PRO A 167 -13.12 21.93 0.83
C PRO A 167 -14.13 23.00 0.40
#